data_AF-A0A0A8WLB1-F1
#
_entry.id   AF-A0A0A8WLB1-F1
#
_cell.length_a   1.000
_cell.length_b   1.000
_cell.length_c   1.000
_cell.angle_alpha   90.00
_cell.angle_beta   90.00
_cell.angle_gamma   90.00
#
_symmetry.space_group_name_H-M   'P 1'
#
loop_
_entity.id
_entity.type
_entity.pdbx_description
1 polymer ?
#
loop_
_entity_poly.entity_id
_entity_poly.type
_entity_poly.pdbx_seq_one_letter_code
_entity_poly.pdbx_strand_id
1 'polypeptide(L)'
;MVFFPEGIQKLIFPDILGAGRFAKIGIPGAEIMGPFVGVVELVCGALIILGLFTRWATIPLIVTMIVALVSTKLPILLGEGFGPFSLPDFKRYGFWSAQHESRADLTMLLGCLYLLIVGPGDWSLDRRWFGRRAGH
;
A
#
# COMPACT_ATOMS: atom_id res chain seq x y z
N MET A 1 -2.00 -0.44 -9.46
CA MET A 1 -1.04 0.41 -10.20
C MET A 1 -0.54 1.60 -9.41
N VAL A 2 -1.29 2.12 -8.43
CA VAL A 2 -0.87 3.26 -7.59
C VAL A 2 0.39 2.99 -6.75
N PHE A 3 0.62 1.74 -6.32
CA PHE A 3 1.78 1.38 -5.49
C PHE A 3 3.15 1.65 -6.13
N PHE A 4 3.30 1.45 -7.44
CA PHE A 4 4.57 1.64 -8.12
C PHE A 4 5.06 3.10 -8.08
N PRO A 5 4.28 4.10 -8.56
CA PRO A 5 4.68 5.50 -8.47
C PRO A 5 4.76 6.00 -7.01
N GLU A 6 3.91 5.51 -6.11
CA GLU A 6 4.00 5.80 -4.67
C GLU A 6 5.34 5.35 -4.07
N GLY A 7 5.80 4.14 -4.41
CA GLY A 7 7.10 3.62 -3.98
C GLY A 7 8.26 4.48 -4.49
N ILE A 8 8.22 4.89 -5.76
CA ILE A 8 9.21 5.83 -6.33
C ILE A 8 9.22 7.14 -5.54
N GLN A 9 8.04 7.73 -5.31
CA GLN A 9 7.92 9.01 -4.62
C GLN A 9 8.44 8.97 -3.19
N LYS A 10 8.22 7.87 -2.46
CA LYS A 10 8.76 7.68 -1.10
C LYS A 10 10.29 7.62 -1.07
N LEU A 11 10.92 7.11 -2.14
CA LEU A 11 12.38 7.02 -2.26
C LEU A 11 13.02 8.32 -2.77
N ILE A 12 12.35 9.04 -3.67
CA ILE A 12 12.84 10.32 -4.21
C ILE A 12 12.60 11.47 -3.23
N PHE A 13 11.48 11.46 -2.52
CA PHE A 13 11.08 12.51 -1.57
C PHE A 13 10.91 11.94 -0.15
N PRO A 14 11.98 11.42 0.48
CA PRO A 14 11.90 10.77 1.79
C PRO A 14 11.40 11.73 2.89
N ASP A 15 11.76 13.01 2.83
CA ASP A 15 11.37 14.01 3.83
C ASP A 15 9.88 14.36 3.80
N ILE A 16 9.24 14.22 2.63
CA ILE A 16 7.85 14.67 2.41
C ILE A 16 6.89 13.48 2.41
N LEU A 17 7.29 12.36 1.79
CA LEU A 17 6.41 11.23 1.51
C LEU A 17 6.89 9.92 2.15
N GLY A 18 8.18 9.80 2.45
CA GLY A 18 8.79 8.63 3.09
C GLY A 18 8.98 8.81 4.60
N ALA A 19 10.24 8.78 5.06
CA ALA A 19 10.63 8.86 6.46
C ALA A 19 10.03 10.09 7.19
N GLY A 20 10.09 11.28 6.60
CA GLY A 20 9.55 12.48 7.23
C GLY A 20 8.02 12.46 7.40
N ARG A 21 7.30 11.81 6.47
CA ARG A 21 5.85 11.59 6.62
C ARG A 21 5.56 10.57 7.70
N PHE A 22 6.34 9.49 7.76
CA PHE A 22 6.16 8.41 8.72
C PHE A 22 6.47 8.88 10.14
N ALA A 23 7.46 9.76 10.30
CA ALA A 23 7.75 10.43 11.56
C ALA A 23 6.59 11.33 12.01
N LYS A 24 5.99 12.11 11.10
CA LYS A 24 4.79 12.91 11.40
C LYS A 24 3.57 12.07 11.77
N ILE A 25 3.40 10.92 11.13
CA ILE A 25 2.34 9.96 11.47
C ILE A 25 2.65 9.31 12.83
N GLY A 26 3.91 9.23 13.25
CA GLY A 26 4.34 8.60 14.50
C GLY A 26 4.67 7.11 14.37
N ILE A 27 5.03 6.65 13.17
CA ILE A 27 5.49 5.28 12.95
C ILE A 27 6.88 5.12 13.60
N PRO A 28 7.09 4.11 14.48
CA PRO A 28 8.38 3.89 15.10
C PRO A 28 9.44 3.50 14.06
N GLY A 29 10.64 4.07 14.17
CA GLY A 29 11.73 3.79 13.23
C GLY A 29 11.43 4.29 11.80
N ALA A 30 10.78 5.44 11.67
CA ALA A 30 10.38 6.04 10.39
C ALA A 30 11.50 6.11 9.34
N GLU A 31 12.74 6.35 9.76
CA GLU A 31 13.93 6.37 8.89
C GLU A 31 14.24 5.03 8.23
N ILE A 32 13.85 3.91 8.86
CA ILE A 32 14.01 2.56 8.33
C ILE A 32 12.74 2.14 7.59
N MET A 33 11.57 2.40 8.20
CA MET A 33 10.28 1.99 7.67
C MET A 33 9.90 2.72 6.38
N GLY A 34 10.24 4.02 6.25
CA GLY A 34 9.95 4.81 5.05
C GLY A 34 10.59 4.22 3.78
N PRO A 35 11.92 4.05 3.75
CA PRO A 35 12.61 3.41 2.63
C PRO A 35 12.18 1.96 2.42
N PHE A 36 11.98 1.20 3.50
CA PHE A 36 11.54 -0.20 3.42
C PHE A 36 10.18 -0.33 2.71
N VAL A 37 9.18 0.44 3.15
CA VAL A 37 7.86 0.45 2.52
C VAL A 37 7.95 0.97 1.08
N GLY A 38 8.77 2.00 0.82
CA GLY A 38 9.00 2.52 -0.53
C GLY A 38 9.55 1.46 -1.49
N VAL A 39 10.54 0.68 -1.07
CA VAL A 39 11.10 -0.43 -1.89
C VAL A 39 10.06 -1.54 -2.08
N VAL A 40 9.33 -1.92 -1.03
CA VAL A 40 8.29 -2.94 -1.10
C VAL A 40 7.20 -2.55 -2.10
N GLU A 41 6.71 -1.31 -2.03
CA GLU A 41 5.68 -0.80 -2.93
C GLU A 41 6.17 -0.68 -4.37
N LEU A 42 7.42 -0.26 -4.56
CA LEU A 42 8.07 -0.18 -5.87
C LEU A 42 8.18 -1.56 -6.52
N VAL A 43 8.81 -2.52 -5.82
CA VAL A 43 9.10 -3.85 -6.36
C VAL A 43 7.81 -4.64 -6.56
N CYS A 44 6.94 -4.70 -5.55
CA CYS A 44 5.70 -5.45 -5.64
C CYS A 44 4.71 -4.80 -6.63
N GLY A 45 4.67 -3.47 -6.68
CA GLY A 45 3.91 -2.73 -7.67
C GLY A 45 4.36 -3.03 -9.09
N ALA A 46 5.67 -3.07 -9.34
CA ALA A 46 6.25 -3.47 -10.63
C ALA A 46 5.92 -4.92 -10.99
N LEU A 47 6.06 -5.86 -10.04
CA LEU A 47 5.72 -7.27 -10.23
C LEU A 47 4.25 -7.47 -10.62
N ILE A 48 3.32 -6.76 -9.97
CA ILE A 48 1.90 -6.78 -10.34
C ILE A 48 1.66 -6.20 -11.73
N ILE A 49 2.31 -5.10 -12.10
CA ILE A 49 2.18 -4.49 -13.43
C ILE A 49 2.68 -5.44 -14.53
N LEU A 50 3.81 -6.11 -14.28
CA LEU A 50 4.37 -7.11 -15.18
C LEU A 50 3.58 -8.44 -15.16
N GLY A 51 2.72 -8.65 -14.17
CA GLY A 51 1.99 -9.90 -14.02
C GLY A 51 2.90 -11.08 -13.67
N LEU A 52 3.97 -10.85 -12.90
CA LEU A 52 4.85 -11.89 -12.34
C LEU A 52 4.57 -12.07 -10.85
N PHE A 53 4.49 -13.33 -10.40
CA PHE A 53 4.33 -13.69 -8.99
C PHE A 53 3.25 -12.87 -8.28
N THR A 54 2.14 -12.58 -8.97
CA THR A 54 1.17 -11.57 -8.52
C THR A 54 0.58 -11.88 -7.15
N ARG A 55 0.37 -13.16 -6.84
CA ARG A 55 -0.13 -13.61 -5.52
C ARG A 55 0.86 -13.36 -4.39
N TRP A 56 2.15 -13.49 -4.66
CA TRP A 56 3.19 -13.23 -3.66
C TRP A 56 3.44 -11.73 -3.50
N ALA A 57 3.37 -10.96 -4.60
CA ALA A 57 3.52 -9.52 -4.58
C ALA A 57 2.34 -8.79 -3.91
N THR A 58 1.12 -9.35 -3.93
CA THR A 58 -0.03 -8.73 -3.27
C THR A 58 0.00 -8.83 -1.75
N ILE A 59 0.56 -9.89 -1.17
CA ILE A 59 0.65 -10.07 0.29
C ILE A 59 1.31 -8.86 0.98
N PRO A 60 2.55 -8.45 0.63
CA PRO A 60 3.19 -7.32 1.29
C PRO A 60 2.45 -6.00 1.02
N LEU A 61 1.84 -5.81 -0.16
CA LEU A 61 1.06 -4.61 -0.47
C LEU A 61 -0.24 -4.52 0.36
N ILE A 62 -0.88 -5.66 0.65
CA ILE A 62 -2.04 -5.71 1.55
C ILE A 62 -1.62 -5.29 2.95
N VAL A 63 -0.48 -5.80 3.43
CA VAL A 63 0.04 -5.46 4.76
C VAL A 63 0.34 -3.96 4.86
N THR A 64 1.03 -3.38 3.87
CA THR A 64 1.34 -1.94 3.88
C THR A 64 0.07 -1.09 3.84
N MET A 65 -0.97 -1.48 3.08
CA MET A 65 -2.25 -0.78 3.09
C MET A 65 -3.00 -0.91 4.40
N ILE A 66 -3.01 -2.08 5.05
CA ILE A 66 -3.65 -2.23 6.36
C ILE A 66 -2.96 -1.31 7.38
N VAL A 67 -1.62 -1.30 7.41
CA VAL A 67 -0.87 -0.42 8.31
C VAL A 67 -1.19 1.04 8.03
N ALA A 68 -1.19 1.46 6.76
CA ALA A 68 -1.51 2.84 6.37
C ALA A 68 -2.94 3.25 6.76
N LEU A 69 -3.92 2.36 6.54
CA LEU A 69 -5.32 2.58 6.93
C LEU A 69 -5.45 2.73 8.45
N VAL A 70 -4.82 1.86 9.22
CA VAL A 70 -4.85 1.92 10.69
C VAL A 70 -4.13 3.15 11.21
N SER A 71 -2.95 3.47 10.69
CA SER A 71 -2.14 4.59 11.19
C SER A 71 -2.70 5.96 10.81
N THR A 72 -3.43 6.08 9.69
CA THR A 72 -3.94 7.36 9.20
C THR A 72 -5.44 7.54 9.35
N LYS A 73 -6.25 6.51 9.10
CA LYS A 73 -7.71 6.64 9.09
C LYS A 73 -8.33 6.39 10.46
N LEU A 74 -7.73 5.56 11.31
CA LEU A 74 -8.21 5.33 12.67
C LEU A 74 -8.15 6.62 13.52
N PRO A 75 -7.05 7.42 13.50
CA PRO A 75 -7.05 8.72 14.18
C PRO A 75 -8.09 9.69 13.60
N ILE A 76 -8.27 9.76 12.28
CA ILE A 76 -9.29 10.63 11.64
C ILE A 76 -10.72 10.24 12.06
N LEU A 77 -10.97 8.94 12.21
CA LEU A 77 -12.25 8.41 12.64
C LEU A 77 -12.55 8.74 14.11
N LEU A 78 -11.54 8.60 14.98
CA LEU A 78 -11.66 8.88 16.41
C LEU A 78 -11.61 10.38 16.73
N GLY A 79 -11.04 11.20 15.83
CA GLY A 79 -10.84 12.63 16.05
C GLY A 79 -9.72 12.96 17.02
N GLU A 80 -8.99 11.95 17.52
CA GLU A 80 -7.86 12.09 18.44
C GLU A 80 -6.73 11.12 18.03
N GLY A 81 -5.49 11.46 18.40
CA GLY A 81 -4.34 10.59 18.16
C GLY A 81 -4.50 9.24 18.86
N PHE A 82 -4.12 8.15 18.21
CA PHE A 82 -4.29 6.80 18.75
C PHE A 82 -2.94 6.11 18.91
N GLY A 83 -2.55 5.84 20.16
CA GLY A 83 -1.27 5.20 20.47
C GLY A 83 -0.08 6.04 20.00
N PRO A 84 0.84 5.50 19.20
CA PRO A 84 1.94 6.29 18.64
C PRO A 84 1.50 7.17 17.45
N PHE A 85 0.27 7.02 16.96
CA PHE A 85 -0.17 7.67 15.73
C PHE A 85 -0.75 9.06 15.97
N SER A 86 -0.15 10.06 15.32
CA SER A 86 -0.57 11.46 15.42
C SER A 86 -1.77 11.75 14.53
N LEU A 87 -2.64 12.66 15.00
CA LEU A 87 -3.79 13.11 14.23
C LEU A 87 -3.32 13.94 13.02
N PRO A 88 -3.62 13.55 11.77
CA PRO A 88 -3.24 14.37 10.62
C PRO A 88 -4.12 15.62 10.57
N ASP A 89 -3.56 16.76 10.17
CA ASP A 89 -4.29 18.04 10.06
C ASP A 89 -5.40 17.96 8.99
N PHE A 90 -6.64 17.78 9.44
CA PHE A 90 -7.83 17.80 8.58
C PHE A 90 -8.84 18.86 8.99
N LYS A 91 -9.51 19.43 7.99
CA LYS A 91 -10.51 20.49 8.17
C LYS A 91 -11.80 19.98 8.84
N ARG A 92 -12.07 18.67 8.78
CA ARG A 92 -13.23 17.99 9.38
C ARG A 92 -12.89 16.54 9.74
N TYR A 93 -13.13 16.16 10.99
CA TYR A 93 -12.97 14.79 11.49
C TYR A 93 -14.30 14.06 11.62
N GLY A 94 -14.26 12.74 11.79
CA GLY A 94 -15.42 11.87 11.98
C GLY A 94 -15.65 10.85 10.87
N PHE A 95 -16.64 9.98 11.07
CA PHE A 95 -16.89 8.80 10.23
C PHE A 95 -17.01 9.11 8.74
N TRP A 96 -17.80 10.13 8.37
CA TRP A 96 -18.01 10.48 6.97
C TRP A 96 -16.75 11.05 6.29
N SER A 97 -15.93 11.82 7.02
CA SER A 97 -14.63 12.30 6.53
C SER A 97 -13.64 11.16 6.36
N ALA A 98 -13.50 10.31 7.37
CA ALA A 98 -12.63 9.14 7.33
C ALA A 98 -12.98 8.20 6.17
N GLN A 99 -14.28 7.97 5.95
CA GLN A 99 -14.77 7.14 4.86
C GLN A 99 -14.55 7.78 3.48
N HIS A 100 -14.68 9.10 3.35
CA HIS A 100 -14.41 9.78 2.08
C HIS A 100 -12.93 9.71 1.71
N GLU A 101 -12.05 9.95 2.69
CA GLU A 101 -10.60 9.90 2.52
C GLU A 101 -10.07 8.48 2.33
N SER A 102 -10.75 7.45 2.84
CA SER A 102 -10.30 6.04 2.72
C SER A 102 -10.71 5.36 1.42
N ARG A 103 -11.51 6.00 0.55
CA ARG A 103 -12.03 5.37 -0.68
C ARG A 103 -10.92 4.85 -1.59
N ALA A 104 -9.86 5.64 -1.78
CA ALA A 104 -8.72 5.24 -2.61
C ALA A 104 -7.98 4.06 -1.96
N ASP A 105 -7.68 4.15 -0.67
CA ASP A 105 -7.00 3.08 0.09
C ASP A 105 -7.80 1.76 0.09
N LEU A 106 -9.12 1.82 0.29
CA LEU A 106 -10.01 0.66 0.30
C LEU A 106 -10.10 0.01 -1.08
N THR A 107 -10.20 0.80 -2.15
CA THR A 107 -10.22 0.24 -3.51
C THR A 107 -8.88 -0.41 -3.88
N MET A 108 -7.76 0.15 -3.43
CA MET A 108 -6.44 -0.45 -3.57
C MET A 108 -6.33 -1.77 -2.80
N LEU A 109 -6.78 -1.79 -1.54
CA LEU A 109 -6.80 -2.99 -0.70
C LEU A 109 -7.66 -4.10 -1.32
N LEU A 110 -8.90 -3.76 -1.73
CA LEU A 110 -9.82 -4.70 -2.37
C LEU A 110 -9.28 -5.22 -3.71
N GLY A 111 -8.61 -4.35 -4.49
CA GLY A 111 -7.93 -4.75 -5.72
C GLY A 111 -6.81 -5.76 -5.47
N CYS A 112 -5.99 -5.55 -4.43
CA CYS A 112 -4.96 -6.51 -4.04
C CYS A 112 -5.55 -7.83 -3.51
N LEU A 113 -6.62 -7.78 -2.72
CA LEU A 113 -7.37 -8.96 -2.26
C LEU A 113 -7.95 -9.75 -3.44
N TYR A 114 -8.54 -9.08 -4.42
CA TYR A 114 -9.03 -9.71 -5.63
C TYR A 114 -7.89 -10.44 -6.37
N LEU A 115 -6.75 -9.77 -6.57
CA LEU A 115 -5.57 -10.37 -7.21
C LEU A 115 -4.98 -11.52 -6.40
N LEU A 116 -5.10 -11.52 -5.07
CA LEU A 116 -4.68 -12.62 -4.21
C LEU A 116 -5.59 -13.87 -4.39
N ILE A 117 -6.90 -13.65 -4.49
CA ILE A 117 -7.92 -14.71 -4.63
C ILE A 117 -7.94 -15.28 -6.05
N VAL A 118 -8.10 -14.41 -7.05
CA VAL A 118 -8.25 -14.81 -8.46
C VAL A 118 -6.91 -15.13 -9.11
N GLY A 119 -5.83 -14.49 -8.67
CA GLY A 119 -4.51 -14.65 -9.25
C GLY A 119 -4.30 -13.81 -10.51
N PRO A 120 -3.17 -14.03 -11.22
CA PRO A 120 -2.82 -13.29 -12.42
C PRO A 120 -3.74 -13.68 -13.59
N GLY A 121 -4.31 -12.69 -14.30
CA GLY A 121 -5.18 -12.92 -15.45
C GLY A 121 -4.47 -13.53 -16.67
N ASP A 122 -5.23 -13.86 -17.71
CA ASP A 122 -4.76 -14.62 -18.90
C ASP A 122 -3.64 -13.94 -19.70
N TRP A 123 -3.51 -12.63 -19.57
CA TRP A 123 -2.46 -11.82 -20.20
C TRP A 123 -1.17 -11.70 -19.37
N SER A 124 -1.11 -12.33 -18.19
CA SER A 124 0.07 -12.30 -17.33
C SER A 124 1.27 -13.01 -17.93
N LEU A 125 2.46 -12.46 -17.69
CA LEU A 125 3.73 -13.12 -18.00
C LEU A 125 3.89 -14.43 -17.21
N ASP A 126 3.29 -14.54 -16.01
CA ASP A 126 3.18 -15.80 -15.26
C ASP A 126 2.57 -16.92 -16.12
N ARG A 127 1.48 -16.67 -16.85
CA ARG A 127 0.86 -17.69 -17.72
C ARG A 127 1.72 -18.02 -18.95
N ARG A 128 2.47 -17.06 -19.50
CA ARG A 128 3.38 -17.32 -20.64
C ARG A 128 4.60 -18.14 -20.23
N TRP A 129 5.10 -17.98 -19.00
CA TRP A 129 6.27 -18.71 -18.50
C TRP A 129 5.91 -20.07 -17.89
N PHE A 130 4.82 -20.16 -17.12
CA PHE A 130 4.39 -21.42 -16.48
C PHE A 130 3.36 -22.22 -17.30
N GLY A 131 2.59 -21.58 -18.19
CA GLY A 131 1.60 -22.26 -19.03
C GLY A 131 2.17 -23.11 -20.16
N ARG A 132 3.47 -22.97 -20.49
CA ARG A 132 4.15 -23.82 -21.48
C ARG A 132 4.58 -25.20 -20.96
N ARG A 133 4.39 -25.51 -19.67
CA ARG A 133 4.76 -26.82 -19.08
C ARG A 133 3.59 -27.77 -18.82
N ALA A 134 2.36 -27.41 -19.19
CA ALA A 134 1.18 -28.28 -19.07
C ALA A 134 0.68 -28.75 -20.45
N GLY A 135 1.61 -29.10 -21.34
CA GLY A 135 1.34 -29.76 -22.61
C GLY A 135 2.29 -30.95 -22.76
N HIS A 136 1.97 -32.04 -22.06
CA HIS A 136 2.45 -33.39 -22.31
C HIS A 136 1.24 -34.31 -22.35
#